data_AF-A0A8H9HTB4-F1
#
_entry.id   AF-A0A8H9HTB4-F1
#
_cell.length_a   1.000
_cell.length_b   1.000
_cell.length_c   1.000
_cell.angle_alpha   90.00
_cell.angle_beta   90.00
_cell.angle_gamma   90.00
#
_symmetry.space_group_name_H-M   'P 1'
#
loop_
_entity.id
_entity.type
_entity.pdbx_description
1 polymer ?
#
loop_
_entity_poly.entity_id
_entity_poly.type
_entity_poly.pdbx_seq_one_letter_code
_entity_poly.pdbx_strand_id
1 'polypeptide(L)'
;MDPQRRADALTGGLGGDLARPAAIDSAAFPGRPGGPGRRAGDLVADLLQRASVPHSALPDTGAGYRAAADGPACRAAREAPRDGWGEPDQEAATGGPVPPADDLAEAACGVEGLLLGAQDSRRDPHAYDERVLFGEPRGTVLALSPFVRRFADERRRAGEAR
;
A
#
# COMPACT_ATOMS: atom_id res chain seq x y z
N MET A 1 24.92 -10.61 37.64
CA MET A 1 25.18 -10.27 36.22
C MET A 1 24.86 -8.79 36.07
N ASP A 2 25.78 -7.99 35.56
CA ASP A 2 25.62 -6.53 35.46
C ASP A 2 24.64 -6.16 34.31
N PRO A 3 23.52 -5.46 34.60
CA PRO A 3 22.54 -5.08 33.59
C PRO A 3 23.11 -4.15 32.52
N GLN A 4 24.11 -3.31 32.84
CA GLN A 4 24.76 -2.46 31.85
C GLN A 4 25.57 -3.30 30.85
N ARG A 5 26.41 -4.22 31.33
CA ARG A 5 27.11 -5.18 30.43
C ARG A 5 26.17 -6.03 29.58
N ARG A 6 24.98 -6.36 30.09
CA ARG A 6 23.98 -7.10 29.32
C ARG A 6 23.32 -6.20 28.26
N ALA A 7 23.01 -4.96 28.60
CA ALA A 7 22.49 -3.96 27.65
C ALA A 7 23.53 -3.62 26.56
N ASP A 8 24.80 -3.46 26.91
CA ASP A 8 25.89 -3.18 25.97
C ASP A 8 26.15 -4.37 25.04
N ALA A 9 26.03 -5.60 25.54
CA ALA A 9 26.11 -6.81 24.71
C ALA A 9 24.88 -6.98 23.79
N LEU A 10 23.71 -6.49 24.19
CA LEU A 10 22.49 -6.49 23.37
C LEU A 10 22.46 -5.35 22.36
N THR A 11 23.08 -4.21 22.66
CA THR A 11 23.16 -3.03 21.78
C THR A 11 24.35 -3.09 20.82
N GLY A 12 25.40 -3.85 21.17
CA GLY A 12 26.57 -4.12 20.33
C GLY A 12 26.20 -4.89 19.07
N GLY A 13 25.94 -4.17 17.98
CA GLY A 13 25.50 -4.75 16.70
C GLY A 13 24.04 -4.47 16.36
N LEU A 14 23.25 -3.93 17.29
CA LEU A 14 21.83 -3.63 17.11
C LEU A 14 21.57 -2.70 15.92
N GLY A 15 22.46 -1.73 15.67
CA GLY A 15 22.37 -0.86 14.50
C GLY A 15 22.50 -1.62 13.18
N GLY A 16 23.40 -2.62 13.09
CA GLY A 16 23.54 -3.47 11.91
C GLY A 16 22.40 -4.48 11.77
N ASP A 17 21.93 -4.99 12.90
CA ASP A 17 20.81 -5.91 12.99
C ASP A 17 19.48 -5.25 12.59
N LEU A 18 19.24 -3.98 12.95
CA LEU A 18 18.08 -3.19 12.53
C LEU A 18 18.22 -2.64 11.10
N ALA A 19 19.44 -2.36 10.64
CA ALA A 19 19.67 -1.90 9.28
C ALA A 19 19.30 -2.95 8.22
N ARG A 20 19.43 -4.25 8.54
CA ARG A 20 19.07 -5.34 7.61
C ARG A 20 17.58 -5.36 7.24
N PRO A 21 16.62 -5.45 8.19
CA PRO A 21 15.21 -5.39 7.85
C PRO A 21 14.80 -4.03 7.29
N ALA A 22 15.39 -2.92 7.77
CA ALA A 22 15.09 -1.58 7.26
C ALA A 22 15.54 -1.37 5.80
N ALA A 23 16.57 -2.08 5.35
CA ALA A 23 17.03 -2.05 3.96
C ALA A 23 16.19 -2.94 3.03
N ILE A 24 15.28 -3.75 3.57
CA ILE A 24 14.36 -4.52 2.73
C ILE A 24 13.28 -3.58 2.23
N ASP A 25 13.21 -3.43 0.92
CA ASP A 25 12.09 -2.78 0.26
C ASP A 25 10.85 -3.69 0.37
N SER A 26 10.18 -3.58 1.52
CA SER A 26 9.10 -4.44 1.98
C SER A 26 7.73 -4.07 1.42
N ALA A 27 7.66 -3.12 0.48
CA ALA A 27 6.45 -2.84 -0.27
C ALA A 27 5.98 -4.10 -1.02
N ALA A 28 4.77 -4.58 -0.69
CA ALA A 28 4.13 -5.74 -1.31
C ALA A 28 3.19 -5.28 -2.43
N PHE A 29 3.41 -5.76 -3.65
CA PHE A 29 2.53 -5.54 -4.80
C PHE A 29 2.70 -6.66 -5.84
N PRO A 30 1.64 -7.00 -6.61
CA PRO A 30 1.73 -7.95 -7.71
C PRO A 30 2.80 -7.58 -8.75
N GLY A 31 3.74 -8.50 -8.98
CA GLY A 31 4.92 -8.32 -9.82
C GLY A 31 6.23 -8.13 -9.04
N ARG A 32 6.16 -7.86 -7.73
CA ARG A 32 7.25 -8.17 -6.80
C ARG A 32 6.94 -9.47 -6.06
N PRO A 33 7.95 -10.32 -5.76
CA PRO A 33 7.70 -11.47 -4.92
C PRO A 33 7.17 -10.98 -3.57
N GLY A 34 6.18 -11.63 -2.94
CA GLY A 34 5.83 -11.40 -1.52
C GLY A 34 6.94 -11.82 -0.53
N GLY A 35 8.10 -12.23 -1.07
CA GLY A 35 9.29 -12.64 -0.33
C GLY A 35 9.95 -11.56 0.54
N PRO A 36 10.01 -10.26 0.16
CA PRO A 36 10.59 -9.20 0.98
C PRO A 36 9.84 -8.98 2.30
N GLY A 37 8.50 -8.92 2.29
CA GLY A 37 7.70 -8.78 3.51
C GLY A 37 7.89 -9.96 4.47
N ARG A 38 7.78 -11.19 3.95
CA ARG A 38 8.04 -12.40 4.75
C ARG A 38 9.48 -12.47 5.26
N ARG A 39 10.47 -12.14 4.42
CA ARG A 39 11.90 -12.09 4.82
C ARG A 39 12.13 -11.07 5.93
N ALA A 40 11.48 -9.90 5.86
CA ALA A 40 11.57 -8.90 6.92
C ALA A 40 10.96 -9.44 8.23
N GLY A 41 9.81 -10.12 8.15
CA GLY A 41 9.21 -10.85 9.26
C GLY A 41 10.16 -11.90 9.86
N ASP A 42 10.71 -12.79 9.03
CA ASP A 42 11.63 -13.84 9.47
C ASP A 42 12.86 -13.27 10.19
N LEU A 43 13.44 -12.18 9.68
CA LEU A 43 14.57 -11.49 10.31
C LEU A 43 14.20 -10.86 11.65
N VAL A 44 12.99 -10.29 11.78
CA VAL A 44 12.51 -9.75 13.06
C VAL A 44 12.25 -10.87 14.06
N ALA A 45 11.66 -12.00 13.65
CA ALA A 45 11.43 -13.16 14.51
C ALA A 45 12.76 -13.73 15.04
N ASP A 46 13.74 -13.88 14.16
CA ASP A 46 15.10 -14.32 14.49
C ASP A 46 15.81 -13.36 15.46
N LEU A 47 15.66 -12.05 15.29
CA LEU A 47 16.16 -11.04 16.23
C LEU A 47 15.51 -11.16 17.62
N LEU A 48 14.18 -11.29 17.68
CA LEU A 48 13.43 -11.46 18.93
C LEU A 48 13.85 -12.76 19.64
N GLN A 49 14.05 -13.83 18.89
CA GLN A 49 14.51 -15.10 19.42
C GLN A 49 15.93 -15.02 19.99
N ARG A 50 16.88 -14.41 19.26
CA ARG A 50 18.26 -14.18 19.77
C ARG A 50 18.27 -13.32 21.03
N ALA A 51 17.39 -12.32 21.10
CA ALA A 51 17.24 -11.47 22.27
C ALA A 51 16.51 -12.16 23.44
N SER A 52 16.04 -13.41 23.26
CA SER A 52 15.21 -14.14 24.23
C SER A 52 13.92 -13.39 24.60
N VAL A 53 13.38 -12.60 23.66
CA VAL A 53 12.12 -11.88 23.82
C VAL A 53 10.97 -12.83 23.45
N PRO A 54 10.05 -13.12 24.38
CA PRO A 54 8.86 -13.92 24.08
C PRO A 54 8.03 -13.22 23.01
N HIS A 55 7.61 -13.96 21.98
CA HIS A 55 6.72 -13.47 20.94
C HIS A 55 5.75 -14.58 20.52
N SER A 56 4.50 -14.21 20.28
CA SER A 56 3.60 -14.99 19.43
C SER A 56 3.98 -14.73 17.97
N ALA A 57 3.49 -15.54 17.03
CA ALA A 57 3.77 -15.36 15.61
C ALA A 57 3.64 -13.90 15.15
N LEU A 58 4.54 -13.46 14.28
CA LEU A 58 4.45 -12.14 13.67
C LEU A 58 3.20 -12.06 12.78
N PRO A 59 2.53 -10.89 12.72
CA PRO A 59 1.35 -10.70 11.89
C PRO A 59 1.67 -10.89 10.41
N ASP A 60 0.71 -11.44 9.67
CA ASP A 60 0.81 -11.53 8.21
C ASP A 60 0.85 -10.13 7.59
N THR A 61 1.73 -9.93 6.62
CA THR A 61 1.92 -8.67 5.91
C THR A 61 1.02 -8.54 4.67
N GLY A 62 0.25 -9.57 4.34
CA GLY A 62 -0.60 -9.62 3.15
C GLY A 62 0.19 -9.87 1.87
N ALA A 63 -0.53 -10.16 0.77
CA ALA A 63 0.06 -10.38 -0.55
C ALA A 63 0.22 -9.08 -1.34
N GLY A 64 -0.52 -8.04 -0.96
CA GLY A 64 -0.64 -6.79 -1.69
C GLY A 64 -1.52 -6.92 -2.93
N TYR A 65 -2.02 -5.79 -3.39
CA TYR A 65 -2.94 -5.69 -4.52
C TYR A 65 -2.41 -4.81 -5.66
N ARG A 66 -2.73 -5.19 -6.89
CA ARG A 66 -2.52 -4.37 -8.10
C ARG A 66 -3.65 -4.69 -9.08
N ALA A 67 -4.37 -3.66 -9.47
CA ALA A 67 -5.39 -3.76 -10.50
C ALA A 67 -4.77 -4.11 -11.86
N ALA A 68 -5.55 -4.78 -12.72
CA ALA A 68 -5.16 -4.99 -14.11
C ALA A 68 -5.02 -3.64 -14.81
N ALA A 69 -3.81 -3.30 -15.27
CA ALA A 69 -3.46 -1.95 -15.73
C ALA A 69 -4.20 -1.49 -17.00
N ASP A 70 -4.81 -2.44 -17.71
CA ASP A 70 -5.46 -2.31 -19.01
C ASP A 70 -6.96 -2.61 -18.99
N GLY A 71 -7.59 -2.76 -17.82
CA GLY A 71 -9.04 -2.91 -17.77
C GLY A 71 -9.81 -1.59 -17.93
N PRO A 72 -11.14 -1.66 -18.17
CA PRO A 72 -11.97 -0.48 -18.39
C PRO A 72 -11.96 0.51 -17.21
N ALA A 73 -11.85 0.04 -15.97
CA ALA A 73 -11.75 0.91 -14.80
C ALA A 73 -10.40 1.64 -14.78
N CYS A 74 -9.29 0.92 -14.95
CA CYS A 74 -7.96 1.51 -15.00
C CYS A 74 -7.82 2.56 -16.11
N ARG A 75 -8.36 2.29 -17.31
CA ARG A 75 -8.36 3.27 -18.41
C ARG A 75 -9.16 4.53 -18.07
N ALA A 76 -10.35 4.38 -17.49
CA ALA A 76 -11.17 5.52 -17.10
C ALA A 76 -10.51 6.35 -15.97
N ALA A 77 -9.82 5.69 -15.06
CA ALA A 77 -9.17 6.31 -13.91
C ALA A 77 -7.93 7.13 -14.27
N ARG A 78 -7.11 6.71 -15.24
CA ARG A 78 -5.91 7.45 -15.69
C ARG A 78 -6.18 8.89 -16.11
N GLU A 79 -7.37 9.14 -16.67
CA GLU A 79 -7.79 10.47 -17.15
C GLU A 79 -8.56 11.28 -16.11
N ALA A 80 -9.08 10.65 -15.05
CA ALA A 80 -9.94 11.31 -14.08
C ALA A 80 -9.24 12.41 -13.26
N PRO A 81 -7.98 12.24 -12.81
CA PRO A 81 -7.27 13.28 -12.08
C PRO A 81 -7.09 14.59 -12.87
N ARG A 82 -7.04 14.52 -14.21
CA ARG A 82 -6.88 15.71 -15.06
C ARG A 82 -8.05 16.68 -14.91
N ASP A 83 -9.26 16.18 -14.67
CA ASP A 83 -10.44 17.04 -14.45
C ASP A 83 -10.45 17.68 -13.06
N GLY A 84 -9.91 16.98 -12.06
CA GLY A 84 -9.90 17.43 -10.66
C GLY A 84 -8.75 18.36 -10.30
N TRP A 85 -7.55 18.01 -10.77
CA TRP A 85 -6.27 18.60 -10.37
C TRP A 85 -5.45 19.15 -11.55
N GLY A 86 -5.89 18.95 -12.79
CA GLY A 86 -5.23 19.49 -14.00
C GLY A 86 -4.12 18.60 -14.57
N GLU A 87 -3.70 17.57 -13.84
CA GLU A 87 -2.63 16.65 -14.22
C GLU A 87 -3.14 15.21 -14.36
N PRO A 88 -2.56 14.39 -15.26
CA PRO A 88 -2.90 12.98 -15.35
C PRO A 88 -2.48 12.21 -14.10
N ASP A 89 -3.04 11.01 -13.93
CA ASP A 89 -2.70 10.14 -12.81
C ASP A 89 -1.20 9.80 -12.74
N GLN A 90 -0.70 9.63 -11.52
CA GLN A 90 0.64 9.10 -11.25
C GLN A 90 0.52 7.74 -10.58
N GLU A 91 1.07 6.70 -11.20
CA GLU A 91 1.10 5.36 -10.60
C GLU A 91 2.02 5.38 -9.37
N ALA A 92 1.43 5.22 -8.19
CA ALA A 92 2.13 5.18 -6.92
C ALA A 92 1.86 3.86 -6.21
N ALA A 93 2.91 3.26 -5.65
CA ALA A 93 2.79 2.17 -4.69
C ALA A 93 2.85 2.76 -3.28
N THR A 94 1.92 2.37 -2.41
CA THR A 94 1.94 2.78 -1.00
C THR A 94 2.24 1.57 -0.12
N GLY A 95 2.99 1.79 0.95
CA GLY A 95 3.12 0.78 2.01
C GLY A 95 1.87 0.76 2.89
N GLY A 96 1.65 -0.37 3.57
CA GLY A 96 0.52 -0.58 4.47
C GLY A 96 -0.67 -1.28 3.80
N PRO A 97 -1.42 -2.10 4.55
CA PRO A 97 -2.61 -2.76 4.01
C PRO A 97 -3.67 -1.71 3.72
N VAL A 98 -4.36 -1.83 2.58
CA VAL A 98 -5.61 -1.12 2.30
C VAL A 98 -6.74 -2.12 2.49
N PRO A 99 -7.44 -2.17 3.63
CA PRO A 99 -8.59 -3.05 3.77
C PRO A 99 -9.76 -2.48 2.95
N PRO A 100 -10.51 -3.28 2.17
CA PRO A 100 -10.44 -4.73 1.96
C PRO A 100 -9.79 -5.11 0.60
N ALA A 101 -8.76 -4.40 0.13
CA ALA A 101 -8.22 -4.60 -1.23
C ALA A 101 -7.71 -6.03 -1.48
N ASP A 102 -6.99 -6.63 -0.52
CA ASP A 102 -6.50 -8.01 -0.63
C ASP A 102 -7.66 -9.01 -0.58
N ASP A 103 -8.60 -8.85 0.37
CA ASP A 103 -9.79 -9.71 0.49
C ASP A 103 -10.73 -9.59 -0.72
N LEU A 104 -10.88 -8.38 -1.27
CA LEU A 104 -11.70 -8.12 -2.44
C LEU A 104 -11.04 -8.69 -3.70
N ALA A 105 -9.72 -8.64 -3.79
CA ALA A 105 -8.99 -9.28 -4.89
C ALA A 105 -9.14 -10.80 -4.86
N GLU A 106 -9.11 -11.40 -3.68
CA GLU A 106 -9.32 -12.84 -3.49
C GLU A 106 -10.78 -13.23 -3.78
N ALA A 107 -11.74 -12.54 -3.17
CA ALA A 107 -13.16 -12.86 -3.25
C ALA A 107 -13.81 -12.50 -4.59
N ALA A 108 -13.33 -11.44 -5.23
CA ALA A 108 -13.88 -10.90 -6.47
C ALA A 108 -12.86 -11.00 -7.61
N CYS A 109 -12.33 -12.21 -7.82
CA CYS A 109 -11.41 -12.52 -8.92
C CYS A 109 -11.90 -11.92 -10.25
N GLY A 110 -11.06 -11.07 -10.86
CA GLY A 110 -11.38 -10.37 -12.11
C GLY A 110 -12.10 -9.02 -11.95
N VAL A 111 -12.30 -8.52 -10.73
CA VAL A 111 -12.77 -7.16 -10.47
C VAL A 111 -11.59 -6.20 -10.37
N GLU A 112 -11.67 -5.10 -11.12
CA GLU A 112 -10.74 -3.99 -11.00
C GLU A 112 -11.11 -3.15 -9.76
N GLY A 113 -10.20 -3.09 -8.79
CA GLY A 113 -10.26 -2.23 -7.62
C GLY A 113 -9.38 -1.02 -7.81
N LEU A 114 -9.90 0.17 -7.56
CA LEU A 114 -9.15 1.42 -7.66
C LEU A 114 -9.32 2.20 -6.36
N LEU A 115 -8.23 2.76 -5.85
CA LEU A 115 -8.26 3.73 -4.77
C LEU A 115 -8.10 5.12 -5.39
N LEU A 116 -9.17 5.92 -5.33
CA LEU A 116 -9.18 7.30 -5.81
C LEU A 116 -9.68 8.21 -4.69
N GLY A 117 -8.96 9.28 -4.39
CA GLY A 117 -9.37 10.23 -3.37
C GLY A 117 -8.32 11.25 -3.01
N ALA A 118 -8.65 12.06 -2.01
CA ALA A 118 -7.80 13.10 -1.46
C ALA A 118 -6.50 12.52 -0.89
N GLN A 119 -5.35 13.08 -1.26
CA GLN A 119 -4.06 12.67 -0.69
C GLN A 119 -3.07 13.83 -0.72
N ASP A 120 -2.32 14.02 0.36
CA ASP A 120 -1.17 14.93 0.37
C ASP A 120 -0.02 14.37 1.19
N SER A 121 1.19 14.87 0.95
CA SER A 121 2.43 14.37 1.56
C SER A 121 2.50 14.41 3.09
N ARG A 122 1.62 15.16 3.75
CA ARG A 122 1.57 15.18 5.21
C ARG A 122 0.15 14.90 5.73
N ARG A 123 -0.73 14.37 4.89
CA ARG A 123 -1.96 13.75 5.35
C ARG A 123 -1.51 12.57 6.20
N ASP A 124 -1.72 12.67 7.51
CA ASP A 124 -1.30 11.65 8.48
C ASP A 124 -2.55 10.89 8.92
N PRO A 125 -3.06 9.96 8.10
CA PRO A 125 -4.26 9.21 8.44
C PRO A 125 -3.96 8.39 9.70
N HIS A 126 -4.91 8.39 10.63
CA HIS A 126 -4.78 7.73 11.94
C HIS A 126 -3.89 8.47 12.97
N ALA A 127 -3.43 9.69 12.70
CA ALA A 127 -2.77 10.54 13.68
C ALA A 127 -3.68 11.65 14.24
N TYR A 128 -3.25 12.30 15.32
CA TYR A 128 -4.01 13.38 15.97
C TYR A 128 -4.17 14.62 15.09
N ASP A 129 -3.21 14.88 14.21
CA ASP A 129 -3.15 16.00 13.29
C ASP A 129 -3.60 15.60 11.86
N GLU A 130 -4.46 14.59 11.75
CA GLU A 130 -5.13 14.24 10.51
C GLU A 130 -5.78 15.48 9.88
N ARG A 131 -5.50 15.68 8.59
CA ARG A 131 -6.03 16.81 7.84
C ARG A 131 -6.30 16.45 6.40
N VAL A 132 -7.01 17.35 5.73
CA VAL A 132 -7.22 17.33 4.30
C VAL A 132 -7.10 18.76 3.78
N LEU A 133 -6.36 18.97 2.68
CA LEU A 133 -6.31 20.30 2.06
C LEU A 133 -7.67 20.63 1.46
N PHE A 134 -8.11 21.89 1.59
CA PHE A 134 -9.46 22.29 1.18
C PHE A 134 -9.77 22.05 -0.31
N GLY A 135 -8.73 22.05 -1.16
CA GLY A 135 -8.85 21.76 -2.59
C GLY A 135 -9.07 20.27 -2.89
N GLU A 136 -8.66 19.37 -2.01
CA GLU A 136 -8.64 17.92 -2.26
C GLU A 136 -10.06 17.31 -2.38
N PRO A 137 -11.04 17.63 -1.51
CA PRO A 137 -12.41 17.16 -1.70
C PRO A 137 -13.02 17.67 -3.01
N ARG A 138 -12.73 18.93 -3.38
CA ARG A 138 -13.20 19.50 -4.65
C ARG A 138 -12.60 18.76 -5.84
N GLY A 139 -11.28 18.55 -5.85
CA GLY A 139 -10.58 17.80 -6.89
C GLY A 139 -11.13 16.38 -7.02
N THR A 140 -11.35 15.72 -5.88
CA THR A 140 -11.91 14.36 -5.82
C THR A 140 -13.30 14.28 -6.47
N VAL A 141 -14.21 15.19 -6.13
CA VAL A 141 -15.56 15.20 -6.73
C VAL A 141 -15.49 15.49 -8.23
N LEU A 142 -14.63 16.41 -8.64
CA LEU A 142 -14.45 16.78 -10.05
C LEU A 142 -13.79 15.66 -10.87
N ALA A 143 -12.98 14.80 -10.26
CA ALA A 143 -12.42 13.61 -10.91
C ALA A 143 -13.40 12.43 -10.93
N LEU A 144 -14.10 12.16 -9.82
CA LEU A 144 -15.06 11.05 -9.73
C LEU A 144 -16.27 11.23 -10.66
N SER A 145 -16.73 12.46 -10.86
CA SER A 145 -17.90 12.74 -11.70
C SER A 145 -17.73 12.28 -13.17
N PRO A 146 -16.67 12.68 -13.89
CA PRO A 146 -16.41 12.19 -15.24
C PRO A 146 -15.88 10.75 -15.28
N PHE A 147 -15.21 10.26 -14.22
CA PHE A 147 -14.80 8.86 -14.11
C PHE A 147 -15.97 7.90 -14.32
N VAL A 148 -17.09 8.09 -13.61
CA VAL A 148 -18.25 7.19 -13.71
C VAL A 148 -18.76 7.09 -15.15
N ARG A 149 -18.79 8.22 -15.87
CA ARG A 149 -19.20 8.25 -17.27
C ARG A 149 -18.20 7.52 -18.18
N ARG A 150 -16.91 7.81 -18.03
CA ARG A 150 -15.85 7.15 -18.82
C ARG A 150 -15.83 5.65 -18.57
N PHE A 151 -15.99 5.22 -17.33
CA PHE A 151 -16.05 3.80 -16.99
C PHE A 151 -17.23 3.11 -17.68
N ALA A 152 -18.41 3.72 -17.70
CA ALA A 152 -19.57 3.19 -18.41
C ALA A 152 -19.32 3.08 -19.93
N ASP A 153 -18.64 4.04 -20.53
CA ASP A 153 -18.27 4.01 -21.96
C ASP A 153 -17.24 2.90 -22.24
N GLU A 154 -16.20 2.78 -21.41
CA GLU A 154 -15.18 1.74 -21.51
C GLU A 154 -15.77 0.33 -21.35
N ARG A 155 -16.73 0.17 -20.43
CA ARG A 155 -17.47 -1.09 -20.24
C ARG A 155 -18.31 -1.45 -21.46
N ARG A 156 -18.97 -0.48 -22.09
CA ARG A 156 -19.73 -0.68 -23.34
C ARG A 156 -18.81 -1.13 -24.48
N ARG A 157 -17.70 -0.43 -24.69
CA ARG A 157 -16.67 -0.79 -25.69
C ARG A 157 -16.12 -2.21 -25.48
N ALA A 158 -15.82 -2.58 -24.24
CA ALA A 158 -15.33 -3.91 -23.91
C ALA A 158 -16.39 -5.02 -24.10
N GLY A 159 -17.68 -4.68 -23.98
CA GLY A 159 -18.80 -5.58 -24.24
C GLY A 159 -19.10 -5.75 -25.73
N GLU A 160 -18.93 -4.70 -26.54
CA GLU A 160 -19.09 -4.71 -28.00
C GLU A 160 -17.95 -5.45 -28.72
N ALA A 161 -16.79 -5.60 -28.07
CA ALA A 161 -15.63 -6.32 -28.60
C ALA A 161 -15.64 -7.85 -28.31
N ARG A 162 -16.71 -8.37 -27.68
CA ARG A 162 -16.93 -9.79 -27.40
C ARG A 162 -18.02 -10.37 -28.30
#